data_AF-A0A7S3J7Z1-F1
#
_entry.id   AF-A0A7S3J7Z1-F1
#
_cell.length_a   1.000
_cell.length_b   1.000
_cell.length_c   1.000
_cell.angle_alpha   90.00
_cell.angle_beta   90.00
_cell.angle_gamma   90.00
#
_symmetry.space_group_name_H-M   'P 1'
#
loop_
_entity.id
_entity.type
_entity.pdbx_description
1 polymer ?
#
loop_
_entity_poly.entity_id
_entity_poly.type
_entity_poly.pdbx_seq_one_letter_code
_entity_poly.pdbx_strand_id
1 'polypeptide(L)'
;LATRPQNIEALQSAGVMALLRPLLLDSVPSIQQSAALALGRLANYSDELAEAVVSNEILPQLVYSLSDQNRFYKKAAAFVLRAVAKHSPTLAKAVVNSGALD
;
A
#
# COMPACT_ATOMS: atom_id res chain seq x y z
N LEU A 1 -4.12 -16.29 -2.17
CA LEU A 1 -2.77 -16.49 -1.60
C LEU A 1 -2.52 -15.60 -0.37
N ALA A 2 -2.78 -14.29 -0.44
CA ALA A 2 -2.69 -13.37 0.71
C ALA A 2 -3.85 -13.42 1.74
N THR A 3 -4.70 -14.44 1.68
CA THR A 3 -5.85 -14.61 2.59
C THR A 3 -5.60 -15.60 3.72
N ARG A 4 -4.46 -16.31 3.68
CA ARG A 4 -4.05 -17.25 4.73
C ARG A 4 -2.93 -16.61 5.56
N PRO A 5 -3.10 -16.50 6.89
CA PRO A 5 -2.11 -15.94 7.82
C PRO A 5 -0.68 -16.42 7.56
N GLN A 6 -0.54 -17.74 7.36
CA GLN A 6 0.73 -18.45 7.17
C GLN A 6 1.53 -17.98 5.94
N ASN A 7 0.83 -17.49 4.90
CA ASN A 7 1.51 -17.04 3.68
C ASN A 7 2.06 -15.62 3.84
N ILE A 8 1.56 -14.86 4.81
CA ILE A 8 1.90 -13.45 4.99
C ILE A 8 3.26 -13.29 5.67
N GLU A 9 3.53 -14.08 6.70
CA GLU A 9 4.85 -14.14 7.37
C GLU A 9 5.95 -14.57 6.39
N ALA A 10 5.65 -15.55 5.53
CA ALA A 10 6.56 -15.97 4.46
C ALA A 10 6.82 -14.85 3.45
N LEU A 11 5.78 -14.11 3.04
CA LEU A 11 5.93 -12.96 2.14
C LEU A 11 6.75 -11.83 2.78
N GLN A 12 6.53 -11.54 4.05
CA GLN A 12 7.30 -10.55 4.80
C GLN A 12 8.78 -10.96 4.89
N SER A 13 9.04 -12.22 5.24
CA SER A 13 10.40 -12.79 5.29
C SER A 13 11.09 -12.77 3.93
N ALA A 14 10.33 -12.87 2.84
CA ALA A 14 10.83 -12.76 1.47
C ALA A 14 11.05 -11.30 1.00
N GLY A 15 10.83 -10.29 1.85
CA GLY A 15 11.03 -8.89 1.50
C GLY A 15 9.98 -8.33 0.55
N VAL A 16 8.71 -8.75 0.68
CA VAL A 16 7.62 -8.37 -0.24
C VAL A 16 7.49 -6.86 -0.50
N MET A 17 7.81 -6.00 0.47
CA MET A 17 7.77 -4.54 0.28
C MET A 17 8.79 -4.06 -0.76
N ALA A 18 10.00 -4.62 -0.74
CA ALA A 18 11.05 -4.29 -1.71
C ALA A 18 10.68 -4.76 -3.13
N LEU A 19 9.90 -5.84 -3.24
CA LEU A 19 9.42 -6.36 -4.52
C LEU A 19 8.23 -5.55 -5.07
N LEU A 20 7.32 -5.09 -4.20
CA LEU A 20 6.11 -4.37 -4.64
C LEU A 20 6.33 -2.88 -4.90
N ARG A 21 7.29 -2.23 -4.21
CA ARG A 21 7.54 -0.79 -4.37
C ARG A 21 7.92 -0.39 -5.81
N PRO A 22 8.82 -1.10 -6.53
CA PRO A 22 9.13 -0.77 -7.92
C PRO A 22 7.92 -0.95 -8.86
N LEU A 23 7.05 -1.93 -8.58
CA LEU A 23 5.88 -2.22 -9.42
C LEU A 23 4.81 -1.12 -9.36
N LEU A 24 4.82 -0.29 -8.33
CA LEU A 24 3.98 0.91 -8.28
C LEU A 24 4.39 1.98 -9.31
N LEU A 25 5.64 1.92 -9.80
CA LEU A 25 6.18 2.83 -10.81
C LEU A 25 6.23 2.18 -12.21
N ASP A 26 5.61 1.02 -12.38
CA ASP A 26 5.61 0.31 -13.66
C ASP A 26 4.88 1.12 -14.75
N SER A 27 5.40 1.07 -15.97
CA SER A 27 4.78 1.69 -17.15
C SER A 27 3.40 1.12 -17.50
N VAL A 28 3.09 -0.11 -17.04
CA VAL A 28 1.85 -0.82 -17.34
C VAL A 28 0.83 -0.59 -16.21
N PRO A 29 -0.31 0.08 -16.48
CA PRO A 29 -1.28 0.45 -15.44
C PRO A 29 -1.87 -0.74 -14.67
N SER A 30 -2.02 -1.90 -15.31
CA SER A 30 -2.54 -3.10 -14.66
C SER A 30 -1.55 -3.70 -13.65
N ILE A 31 -0.24 -3.52 -13.86
CA ILE A 31 0.81 -3.93 -12.92
C ILE A 31 0.78 -2.99 -11.71
N GLN A 32 0.75 -1.68 -11.94
CA GLN A 32 0.63 -0.68 -10.87
C GLN A 32 -0.60 -0.93 -9.99
N GLN A 33 -1.75 -1.17 -10.60
CA GLN A 33 -2.99 -1.48 -9.88
C GLN A 33 -2.87 -2.78 -9.07
N SER A 34 -2.28 -3.83 -9.66
CA SER A 34 -2.09 -5.12 -8.98
C SER A 34 -1.16 -4.98 -7.77
N ALA A 35 -0.08 -4.21 -7.90
CA ALA A 35 0.84 -3.91 -6.82
C ALA A 35 0.15 -3.13 -5.69
N ALA A 36 -0.59 -2.07 -6.02
CA ALA A 36 -1.36 -1.31 -5.04
C ALA A 36 -2.41 -2.18 -4.31
N LEU A 37 -3.11 -3.07 -5.03
CA LEU A 37 -4.05 -4.01 -4.41
C LEU A 37 -3.37 -5.03 -3.50
N ALA A 38 -2.19 -5.53 -3.89
CA ALA A 38 -1.41 -6.44 -3.06
C ALA A 38 -0.97 -5.75 -1.76
N LEU A 39 -0.42 -4.53 -1.84
CA LEU A 39 -0.05 -3.71 -0.69
C LEU A 39 -1.24 -3.43 0.22
N GLY A 40 -2.38 -3.04 -0.35
CA GLY A 40 -3.59 -2.79 0.42
C GLY A 40 -4.10 -4.04 1.15
N ARG A 41 -3.96 -5.23 0.55
CA ARG A 41 -4.33 -6.50 1.21
C ARG A 41 -3.38 -6.85 2.34
N LEU A 42 -2.08 -6.66 2.14
CA LEU A 42 -1.05 -6.89 3.17
C LEU A 42 -1.25 -5.93 4.36
N ALA A 43 -1.33 -4.63 4.08
CA ALA A 43 -1.60 -3.62 5.09
C ALA A 43 -2.92 -3.89 5.79
N ASN A 44 -3.99 -4.24 5.09
CA ASN A 44 -5.29 -4.50 5.72
C ASN A 44 -5.29 -5.71 6.66
N TYR A 45 -4.32 -6.61 6.55
CA TYR A 45 -4.26 -7.84 7.32
C TYR A 45 -3.50 -7.69 8.64
N SER A 46 -2.36 -7.00 8.63
CA SER A 46 -1.47 -6.88 9.81
C SER A 46 -1.03 -5.44 10.05
N ASP A 47 -1.00 -5.04 11.32
CA ASP A 47 -0.47 -3.76 11.79
C ASP A 47 1.01 -3.62 11.42
N GLU A 48 1.81 -4.67 11.61
CA GLU A 48 3.24 -4.69 11.27
C GLU A 48 3.48 -4.44 9.77
N LEU A 49 2.59 -4.95 8.91
CA LEU A 49 2.67 -4.70 7.47
C LEU A 49 2.20 -3.31 7.10
N ALA A 50 1.22 -2.76 7.82
CA ALA A 50 0.82 -1.38 7.64
C ALA A 50 1.94 -0.42 8.08
N GLU A 51 2.63 -0.72 9.18
CA GLU A 51 3.86 -0.01 9.58
C GLU A 51 4.93 -0.12 8.51
N ALA A 52 5.17 -1.31 7.97
CA ALA A 52 6.13 -1.48 6.88
C ALA A 52 5.76 -0.67 5.63
N VAL A 53 4.47 -0.51 5.29
CA VAL A 53 4.02 0.37 4.20
C VAL A 53 4.40 1.83 4.47
N VAL A 54 4.27 2.30 5.71
CA VAL A 54 4.67 3.66 6.12
C VAL A 54 6.19 3.81 6.06
N SER A 55 6.94 2.90 6.68
CA SER A 55 8.41 2.94 6.75
C SER A 55 9.09 2.86 5.38
N ASN A 56 8.42 2.27 4.38
CA ASN A 56 8.94 2.17 3.01
C ASN A 56 8.49 3.34 2.10
N GLU A 57 7.94 4.42 2.66
CA GLU A 57 7.52 5.63 1.93
C GLU A 57 6.52 5.36 0.80
N ILE A 58 5.68 4.34 0.97
CA ILE A 58 4.70 3.96 -0.05
C ILE A 58 3.54 4.96 -0.08
N LEU A 59 3.13 5.53 1.06
CA LEU A 59 1.99 6.45 1.11
C LEU A 59 2.23 7.74 0.31
N PRO A 60 3.35 8.48 0.49
CA PRO A 60 3.59 9.68 -0.30
C PRO A 60 3.71 9.39 -1.80
N GLN A 61 4.31 8.25 -2.16
CA GLN A 61 4.40 7.81 -3.55
C GLN A 61 3.03 7.55 -4.18
N LEU A 62 2.12 6.88 -3.46
CA LEU A 62 0.75 6.64 -3.91
C LEU A 62 0.01 7.96 -4.12
N VAL A 63 0.09 8.88 -3.15
CA VAL A 63 -0.57 10.19 -3.21
C VAL A 63 -0.08 11.00 -4.40
N TYR A 64 1.24 11.10 -4.59
CA TYR A 64 1.84 11.82 -5.73
C TYR A 64 1.32 11.29 -7.09
N SER A 65 1.16 9.97 -7.18
CA SER A 65 0.70 9.31 -8.41
C SER A 65 -0.80 9.49 -8.67
N LEU A 66 -1.61 9.94 -7.70
CA LEU A 66 -3.07 10.00 -7.86
C LEU A 66 -3.51 10.92 -9.00
N SER A 67 -2.84 12.06 -9.19
CA SER A 67 -3.22 13.10 -10.14
C SER A 67 -3.32 12.60 -11.57
N ASP A 68 -2.36 11.76 -11.98
CA ASP A 68 -2.13 11.32 -13.36
C ASP A 68 -2.72 9.92 -13.67
N GLN A 69 -3.43 9.33 -12.71
CA GLN A 69 -3.82 7.92 -12.77
C GLN A 69 -5.31 7.69 -13.04
N ASN A 70 -5.60 6.52 -13.62
CA ASN A 70 -6.96 6.12 -13.96
C ASN A 70 -7.81 5.79 -12.72
N ARG A 71 -9.14 5.70 -12.91
CA ARG A 71 -10.10 5.42 -11.81
C ARG A 71 -9.82 4.14 -11.03
N PHE A 72 -9.25 3.13 -11.66
CA PHE A 72 -8.99 1.83 -11.02
C PHE A 72 -7.79 1.91 -10.09
N TYR A 73 -6.72 2.58 -10.53
CA TYR A 73 -5.57 2.86 -9.68
C TYR A 73 -5.96 3.74 -8.50
N LYS A 74 -6.71 4.83 -8.73
CA LYS A 74 -7.24 5.69 -7.65
C LYS A 74 -8.01 4.91 -6.59
N LYS A 75 -8.87 3.96 -7.02
CA LYS A 75 -9.60 3.07 -6.12
C LYS A 75 -8.65 2.13 -5.33
N ALA A 76 -7.62 1.61 -5.98
CA ALA A 76 -6.62 0.75 -5.33
C ALA A 76 -5.78 1.54 -4.30
N ALA A 77 -5.30 2.73 -4.66
CA ALA A 77 -4.57 3.62 -3.77
C ALA A 77 -5.43 4.01 -2.54
N ALA A 78 -6.67 4.44 -2.75
CA ALA A 78 -7.60 4.73 -1.65
C ALA A 78 -7.84 3.51 -0.73
N PHE A 79 -7.83 2.30 -1.30
CA PHE A 79 -7.88 1.07 -0.49
C PHE A 79 -6.63 0.91 0.39
N VAL A 80 -5.43 1.18 -0.12
CA VAL A 80 -4.19 1.15 0.69
C VAL A 80 -4.26 2.17 1.82
N LEU A 81 -4.62 3.41 1.52
CA LEU A 81 -4.71 4.49 2.52
C LEU A 81 -5.67 4.12 3.66
N ARG A 82 -6.86 3.62 3.32
CA ARG A 82 -7.84 3.14 4.31
C ARG A 82 -7.30 1.95 5.11
N ALA A 83 -6.62 1.01 4.45
CA ALA A 83 -6.08 -0.20 5.06
C ALA A 83 -4.99 0.09 6.09
N VAL A 84 -4.21 1.15 5.89
CA VAL A 84 -3.20 1.60 6.86
C VAL A 84 -3.85 2.42 7.98
N ALA A 85 -4.72 3.38 7.64
CA ALA A 85 -5.29 4.29 8.62
C ALA A 85 -6.18 3.61 9.68
N LYS A 86 -6.78 2.45 9.36
CA LYS A 86 -7.73 1.78 10.27
C LYS A 86 -7.09 1.17 11.53
N HIS A 87 -5.77 0.93 11.52
CA HIS A 87 -5.12 0.09 12.53
C HIS A 87 -4.77 0.86 13.80
N SER A 88 -4.28 2.09 13.67
CA SER A 88 -3.96 2.92 14.83
C SER A 88 -4.04 4.42 14.53
N PRO A 89 -4.23 5.27 15.55
CA PRO A 89 -4.19 6.72 15.39
C PRO A 89 -2.85 7.22 14.81
N THR A 90 -1.74 6.55 15.14
CA THR A 90 -0.41 6.88 14.60
C THR A 90 -0.33 6.62 13.10
N LEU A 91 -0.84 5.47 12.63
CA LEU A 91 -0.88 5.14 11.21
C LEU A 91 -1.89 6.02 10.45
N ALA A 92 -3.03 6.35 11.06
CA ALA A 92 -3.97 7.33 10.51
C ALA A 92 -3.30 8.70 10.30
N LYS A 93 -2.51 9.15 11.29
CA LYS A 93 -1.75 10.41 11.18
C LYS A 93 -0.68 10.32 10.09
N ALA A 94 -0.03 9.18 9.90
CA ALA A 94 0.92 8.98 8.81
C ALA A 94 0.26 9.13 7.43
N VAL A 95 -0.97 8.66 7.26
CA VAL A 95 -1.76 8.85 6.03
C VAL A 95 -2.12 10.32 5.81
N VAL A 96 -2.46 11.06 6.86
CA VAL A 96 -2.67 12.52 6.74
C VAL A 96 -1.39 13.22 6.33
N ASN A 97 -0.27 12.90 6.99
CA ASN A 97 1.04 13.49 6.73
C ASN A 97 1.62 13.15 5.34
N SER A 98 1.08 12.14 4.64
CA SER A 98 1.50 11.83 3.28
C SER A 98 0.85 12.74 2.21
N GLY A 99 0.08 13.75 2.62
CA GLY A 99 -0.65 14.67 1.73
C GLY A 99 -1.94 14.08 1.16
N ALA A 100 -2.48 13.01 1.77
CA ALA A 100 -3.65 12.32 1.24
C ALA A 100 -4.96 13.13 1.33
N LEU A 101 -4.95 14.26 2.04
CA LEU A 101 -6.11 15.13 2.27
C LEU A 101 -5.95 16.52 1.65
N ASP A 102 -4.83 16.79 0.98
CA ASP A 102 -4.56 18.04 0.27
C ASP A 102 -5.17 17.99 -1.15
#